data_AF-A0A0S8AVY4-F1
#
_entry.id   AF-A0A0S8AVY4-F1
#
_cell.length_a   1.000
_cell.length_b   1.000
_cell.length_c   1.000
_cell.angle_alpha   90.00
_cell.angle_beta   90.00
_cell.angle_gamma   90.00
#
_symmetry.space_group_name_H-M   'P 1'
#
loop_
_entity.id
_entity.type
_entity.pdbx_description
1 polymer ?
#
loop_
_entity_poly.entity_id
_entity_poly.type
_entity_poly.pdbx_seq_one_letter_code
_entity_poly.pdbx_strand_id
1 'polypeptide(L)' 'MAKKKVVKGLWSKSEVALLRKLFPSNPTAKVAARLGRSLDTVKKKASRMGLKKSKKYLK' A
#
# COMPACT_ATOMS: atom_id res chain seq x y z
N MET A 1 20.71 -9.74 7.84
CA MET A 1 19.50 -8.87 7.73
C MET A 1 18.35 -9.69 7.18
N ALA A 2 17.31 -9.97 7.97
CA ALA A 2 16.17 -10.80 7.55
C ALA A 2 15.33 -10.05 6.49
N LYS A 3 15.45 -10.46 5.22
CA LYS A 3 14.57 -9.98 4.15
C LYS A 3 13.17 -10.51 4.44
N LYS A 4 12.26 -9.66 4.93
CA LYS A 4 10.82 -9.99 5.10
C LYS A 4 10.31 -10.58 3.78
N LYS A 5 9.79 -11.82 3.81
CA LYS A 5 9.19 -12.46 2.63
C LYS A 5 8.06 -11.57 2.13
N VAL A 6 8.23 -11.05 0.92
CA VAL A 6 7.21 -10.23 0.29
C VAL A 6 6.03 -11.12 -0.09
N VAL A 7 4.83 -10.77 0.36
CA VAL A 7 3.60 -11.47 -0.03
C VAL A 7 3.39 -11.28 -1.54
N LYS A 8 3.53 -12.37 -2.30
CA LYS A 8 3.26 -12.43 -3.74
C LYS A 8 1.95 -13.19 -3.92
N GLY A 9 0.90 -12.54 -4.41
CA GLY A 9 -0.40 -13.20 -4.61
C GLY A 9 -1.61 -12.25 -4.61
N LEU A 10 -2.81 -12.86 -4.62
CA LEU A 10 -4.09 -12.15 -4.55
C LEU A 10 -4.12 -11.17 -3.37
N TRP A 11 -4.78 -10.04 -3.58
CA TRP A 11 -5.04 -9.08 -2.51
C TRP A 11 -6.23 -9.55 -1.69
N SER A 12 -6.01 -9.81 -0.40
CA SER A 12 -7.10 -10.12 0.51
C SER A 12 -7.96 -8.88 0.74
N LYS A 13 -9.25 -9.08 1.03
CA LYS A 13 -10.19 -8.00 1.36
C LYS A 13 -9.65 -7.11 2.49
N SER A 14 -9.04 -7.73 3.51
CA SER A 14 -8.40 -7.04 4.64
C SER A 14 -7.22 -6.16 4.20
N GLU A 15 -6.36 -6.63 3.30
CA GLU A 15 -5.22 -5.85 2.79
C GLU A 15 -5.69 -4.65 1.94
N VAL A 16 -6.75 -4.84 1.15
CA VAL A 16 -7.36 -3.75 0.37
C VAL A 16 -7.95 -2.69 1.28
N ALA A 17 -8.67 -3.10 2.34
CA ALA A 17 -9.21 -2.18 3.33
C ALA A 17 -8.10 -1.41 4.05
N LEU A 18 -7.02 -2.10 4.44
CA LEU A 18 -5.84 -1.49 5.07
C LEU A 18 -5.16 -0.50 4.13
N LEU A 19 -4.97 -0.88 2.86
CA LEU A 19 -4.38 -0.03 1.82
C LEU A 19 -5.21 1.25 1.67
N ARG A 20 -6.54 1.13 1.53
CA ARG A 20 -7.43 2.29 1.37
C ARG A 20 -7.43 3.22 2.59
N LYS A 21 -7.32 2.67 3.81
CA LYS A 21 -7.27 3.47 5.05
C LYS A 21 -5.92 4.16 5.25
N LEU A 22 -4.81 3.49 4.90
CA LEU A 22 -3.46 4.00 5.19
C LEU A 22 -2.88 4.83 4.04
N PHE A 23 -3.22 4.52 2.79
CA PHE A 23 -2.66 5.17 1.61
C PHE A 23 -2.83 6.70 1.56
N PRO A 24 -3.97 7.29 1.97
CA PRO A 24 -4.16 8.74 1.89
C PRO A 24 -3.27 9.52 2.86
N SER A 25 -2.98 8.94 4.03
CA SER A 25 -2.31 9.62 5.16
C SER A 25 -0.86 9.19 5.37
N ASN A 26 -0.39 8.14 4.68
CA ASN A 26 0.97 7.62 4.87
C ASN A 26 1.72 7.49 3.53
N PRO A 27 3.06 7.58 3.53
CA PRO A 27 3.87 7.26 2.37
C PRO A 27 3.65 5.82 1.91
N THR A 28 3.64 5.59 0.60
CA THR A 28 3.43 4.24 0.02
C THR A 28 4.47 3.24 0.51
N ALA A 29 5.68 3.69 0.85
CA ALA A 29 6.74 2.86 1.44
C ALA A 29 6.35 2.31 2.81
N LYS A 30 5.74 3.14 3.66
CA LYS A 30 5.29 2.75 4.99
C LYS A 30 4.11 1.78 4.92
N VAL A 31 3.20 2.02 3.97
CA VAL A 31 2.08 1.11 3.69
C VAL A 31 2.59 -0.23 3.16
N ALA A 32 3.57 -0.22 2.26
CA ALA A 32 4.21 -1.42 1.72
C ALA A 32 4.90 -2.24 2.82
N ALA A 33 5.68 -1.59 3.70
CA ALA A 33 6.31 -2.24 4.83
C ALA A 33 5.29 -2.86 5.80
N ARG A 34 4.14 -2.21 6.00
CA ARG A 34 3.07 -2.67 6.88
C ARG A 34 2.24 -3.82 6.27
N LEU A 35 2.06 -3.82 4.96
CA LEU A 35 1.43 -4.90 4.21
C LEU A 35 2.38 -6.06 3.90
N GLY A 36 3.69 -5.90 4.11
CA GLY A 36 4.69 -6.88 3.68
C GLY A 36 4.71 -7.07 2.16
N ARG A 37 4.31 -6.06 1.39
CA ARG A 37 4.28 -6.09 -0.09
C ARG A 37 5.30 -5.12 -0.66
N SER A 38 5.74 -5.36 -1.90
CA SER A 38 6.63 -4.42 -2.58
C SER A 38 5.94 -3.08 -2.83
N LEU A 39 6.73 -2.01 -2.77
CA LEU A 39 6.30 -0.65 -3.11
C LEU A 39 5.61 -0.60 -4.48
N ASP A 40 6.17 -1.27 -5.48
CA ASP A 40 5.64 -1.35 -6.83
C ASP A 40 4.26 -2.02 -6.90
N THR A 41 4.06 -3.14 -6.22
CA THR A 41 2.76 -3.82 -6.19
C THR A 41 1.71 -2.98 -5.48
N VAL A 42 2.09 -2.29 -4.41
CA VAL A 42 1.20 -1.36 -3.70
C VAL A 42 0.85 -0.16 -4.58
N LYS A 43 1.82 0.44 -5.27
CA LYS A 43 1.58 1.54 -6.23
C LYS A 43 0.64 1.08 -7.35
N LYS A 44 0.94 -0.03 -8.04
CA LYS A 44 0.10 -0.57 -9.11
C LYS A 44 -1.32 -0.86 -8.63
N LYS A 45 -1.48 -1.44 -7.43
CA LYS A 45 -2.81 -1.70 -6.86
C LYS A 45 -3.55 -0.41 -6.52
N ALA A 46 -2.88 0.56 -5.90
CA ALA A 46 -3.47 1.85 -5.57
C ALA A 46 -3.92 2.59 -6.84
N SER A 47 -3.09 2.63 -7.88
CA SER A 47 -3.45 3.19 -9.19
C SER A 47 -4.65 2.47 -9.81
N ARG A 48 -4.66 1.13 -9.83
CA ARG A 48 -5.81 0.34 -10.32
C ARG A 48 -7.10 0.56 -9.53
N MET A 49 -6.99 0.89 -8.25
CA MET A 49 -8.15 1.20 -7.39
C MET A 49 -8.50 2.69 -7.37
N GLY A 50 -7.81 3.53 -8.14
CA GLY A 50 -8.03 4.98 -8.13
C GLY A 50 -7.74 5.65 -6.79
N LEU A 51 -6.95 5.01 -5.91
CA LEU A 51 -6.59 5.58 -4.61
C LEU A 51 -5.66 6.76 -4.81
N LYS A 52 -6.08 7.93 -4.35
CA LYS A 52 -5.30 9.17 -4.38
C LYS A 52 -4.74 9.47 -2.98
N LYS A 53 -3.62 10.19 -2.94
CA LYS A 53 -3.13 10.76 -1.67
C LYS A 53 -4.10 11.85 -1.21
N SER A 54 -4.26 11.97 0.11
CA SER A 54 -5.06 13.05 0.68
C SER A 54 -4.49 14.40 0.24
N LYS A 55 -5.36 15.39 -0.01
CA LYS A 55 -4.94 16.80 -0.21
C LYS A 55 -4.05 17.29 0.94
N LYS A 56 -4.20 16.74 2.15
CA LYS A 56 -3.37 17.04 3.33
C LYS A 56 -1.92 16.55 3.21
N TYR A 57 -1.64 15.58 2.34
CA TYR A 57 -0.30 15.07 2.05
C TYR A 57 0.33 15.72 0.81
N LEU A 58 -0.48 16.36 -0.04
CA LEU A 58 -0.06 17.05 -1.27
C LEU A 58 0.12 18.57 -1.06
N LYS A 59 -0.10 19.06 0.16
CA LYS A 59 0.05 20.45 0.56
C LYS A 59 1.33 20.57 1.37
#